data_AF-A0A1H0UAG9-F1
#
_entry.id   AF-A0A1H0UAG9-F1
#
_cell.length_a   1.000
_cell.length_b   1.000
_cell.length_c   1.000
_cell.angle_alpha   90.00
_cell.angle_beta   90.00
_cell.angle_gamma   90.00
#
_symmetry.space_group_name_H-M   'P 1'
#
loop_
_entity.id
_entity.type
_entity.pdbx_description
1 polymer ?
#
loop_
_entity_poly.entity_id
_entity_poly.type
_entity_poly.pdbx_seq_one_letter_code
_entity_poly.pdbx_strand_id
1 'polypeptide(L)'
;MPIEPDVGFAYINDEGKLVIHSKSIGLHLHMFMIAPGLGVVPENMIMVQNPASGIFGYKFSPTMEALIGAAALATGRPVYLGYDYFQQQTYTGTRSPFFMNVRLAADKNGKILGLESDWSVDHGPYSEFGDLLTLRGAQFIGAGYDIANIRGIGRTVCTNHAWGSAFRGYGSPQSEFASEVLIDQLAEKAGIDPLEFRYLNVYREGATTPTGQRPEAWSLPELLDTLRPRYNQAVEAAALKSTADVKRGVGISLGVYGSGLDGPDSAEADAELNSDNTVTVYTTWHEHGQGADMGTLGVAHEALRPLGLAPEQILIVLNDTSRCPNGGPAGGSRSQVVIGRAIKAACELLLEGMANNGGYHTFDEMVKNNIPTKYSGKWTAPADECDENGQGNPFACYMYGVFMAEVAVETATGKATVEKMTLVADVGRIGKIPPSDGTCRSGETWWERPWTRKNFVPPLWAGGKERGELHNSRRK
;
A
#
# COMPACT_ATOMS: atom_id res chain seq x y z
N MET A 1 -12.63 1.21 -8.42
CA MET A 1 -13.29 2.38 -9.06
C MET A 1 -12.27 3.47 -9.41
N PRO A 2 -11.23 3.17 -10.22
CA PRO A 2 -10.49 4.24 -10.89
C PRO A 2 -11.45 5.10 -11.72
N ILE A 3 -11.09 6.36 -12.01
CA ILE A 3 -11.81 7.14 -13.02
C ILE A 3 -11.52 6.58 -14.41
N GLU A 4 -10.27 6.20 -14.67
CA GLU A 4 -9.82 5.56 -15.90
C GLU A 4 -10.04 4.04 -15.84
N PRO A 5 -10.94 3.47 -16.67
CA PRO A 5 -11.07 2.02 -16.82
C PRO A 5 -9.76 1.34 -17.23
N ASP A 6 -9.71 0.02 -17.09
CA ASP A 6 -8.54 -0.75 -17.48
C ASP A 6 -8.32 -0.71 -19.01
N VAL A 7 -7.06 -0.63 -19.42
CA VAL A 7 -6.68 -0.42 -20.82
C VAL A 7 -5.25 -0.88 -21.08
N GLY A 8 -5.01 -1.41 -22.28
CA GLY A 8 -3.70 -1.87 -22.70
C GLY A 8 -3.64 -2.18 -24.19
N PHE A 9 -2.42 -2.37 -24.69
CA PHE A 9 -2.16 -2.80 -26.05
C PHE A 9 -0.91 -3.68 -26.11
N ALA A 10 -0.80 -4.50 -27.15
CA ALA A 10 0.35 -5.36 -27.37
C ALA A 10 0.72 -5.43 -28.84
N TYR A 11 1.98 -5.73 -29.12
CA TYR A 11 2.51 -5.91 -30.48
C TYR A 11 3.77 -6.79 -30.46
N ILE A 12 4.16 -7.28 -31.64
CA ILE A 12 5.47 -7.93 -31.83
C ILE A 12 6.42 -6.86 -32.37
N ASN A 13 7.56 -6.65 -31.72
CA ASN A 13 8.55 -5.67 -32.18
C ASN A 13 9.46 -6.24 -33.28
N ASP A 14 10.38 -5.42 -33.79
CA ASP A 14 11.27 -5.80 -34.89
C ASP A 14 12.28 -6.92 -34.50
N GLU A 15 12.53 -7.13 -33.21
CA GLU A 15 13.32 -8.27 -32.71
C GLU A 15 12.48 -9.56 -32.52
N GLY A 16 11.19 -9.53 -32.85
CA GLY A 16 10.30 -10.68 -32.69
C GLY A 16 9.80 -10.89 -31.26
N LYS A 17 10.00 -9.93 -30.35
CA LYS A 17 9.54 -10.01 -28.96
C LYS A 17 8.11 -9.52 -28.81
N LEU A 18 7.36 -10.16 -27.92
CA LEU A 18 6.03 -9.71 -27.52
C LEU A 18 6.15 -8.54 -26.54
N VAL A 19 5.69 -7.36 -26.95
CA VAL A 19 5.66 -6.16 -26.11
C VAL A 19 4.23 -5.92 -25.64
N ILE A 20 4.02 -5.81 -24.34
CA ILE A 20 2.72 -5.56 -23.70
C ILE A 20 2.80 -4.26 -22.89
N HIS A 21 1.98 -3.30 -23.29
CA HIS A 21 1.78 -2.04 -22.58
C HIS A 21 0.46 -2.07 -21.83
N SER A 22 0.49 -1.86 -20.52
CA SER A 22 -0.69 -1.99 -19.66
C SER A 22 -0.63 -1.09 -18.43
N LYS A 23 -1.64 -1.17 -17.56
CA LYS A 23 -1.65 -0.52 -16.25
C LYS A 23 -0.95 -1.37 -15.15
N SER A 24 -0.24 -2.43 -15.51
CA SER A 24 0.42 -3.33 -14.55
C SER A 24 1.30 -2.55 -13.56
N ILE A 25 1.23 -2.92 -12.28
CA ILE A 25 2.05 -2.35 -11.20
C ILE A 25 3.10 -3.32 -10.67
N GLY A 26 3.38 -4.35 -11.47
CA GLY A 26 4.33 -5.41 -11.16
C GLY A 26 4.74 -6.07 -12.46
N LEU A 27 5.43 -5.33 -13.33
CA LEU A 27 5.73 -5.79 -14.69
C LEU A 27 6.48 -7.12 -14.73
N HIS A 28 7.54 -7.26 -13.94
CA HIS A 28 8.29 -8.52 -13.82
C HIS A 28 7.44 -9.65 -13.24
N LEU A 29 6.64 -9.36 -12.20
CA LEU A 29 5.72 -10.32 -11.60
C LEU A 29 4.70 -10.83 -12.64
N HIS A 30 4.04 -9.93 -13.35
CA HIS A 30 3.04 -10.26 -14.36
C HIS A 30 3.66 -11.01 -15.54
N MET A 31 4.84 -10.62 -16.00
CA MET A 31 5.59 -11.34 -17.03
C MET A 31 5.71 -12.83 -16.68
N PHE A 32 6.20 -13.15 -15.47
CA PHE A 32 6.34 -14.53 -15.02
C PHE A 32 5.01 -15.25 -14.79
N MET A 33 3.95 -14.53 -14.38
CA MET A 33 2.61 -15.10 -14.22
C MET A 33 1.97 -15.51 -15.56
N ILE A 34 2.13 -14.70 -16.62
CA ILE A 34 1.40 -14.88 -17.87
C ILE A 34 2.20 -15.62 -18.96
N ALA A 35 3.54 -15.57 -18.91
CA ALA A 35 4.42 -16.14 -19.91
C ALA A 35 4.15 -17.64 -20.21
N PRO A 36 4.02 -18.53 -19.20
CA PRO A 36 3.70 -19.93 -19.46
C PRO A 36 2.35 -20.13 -20.16
N GLY A 37 1.33 -19.37 -19.77
CA GLY A 37 -0.01 -19.43 -20.38
C GLY A 37 -0.04 -18.94 -21.83
N LEU A 38 0.85 -18.01 -22.18
CA LEU A 38 1.03 -17.51 -23.55
C LEU A 38 1.95 -18.38 -24.41
N GLY A 39 2.69 -19.33 -23.81
CA GLY A 39 3.69 -20.12 -24.52
C GLY A 39 4.92 -19.30 -24.97
N VAL A 40 5.24 -18.21 -24.24
CA VAL A 40 6.37 -17.33 -24.54
C VAL A 40 7.39 -17.42 -23.41
N VAL A 41 8.68 -17.56 -23.73
CA VAL A 41 9.74 -17.48 -22.72
C VAL A 41 9.94 -16.04 -22.25
N PRO A 42 10.18 -15.76 -20.96
CA PRO A 42 10.26 -14.40 -20.43
C PRO A 42 11.23 -13.47 -21.19
N GLU A 43 12.34 -13.99 -21.71
CA GLU A 43 13.34 -13.21 -22.45
C GLU A 43 12.82 -12.64 -23.78
N ASN A 44 11.75 -13.25 -24.31
CA ASN A 44 11.04 -12.85 -25.52
C ASN A 44 9.78 -12.01 -25.21
N MET A 45 9.61 -11.57 -23.96
CA MET A 45 8.52 -10.71 -23.53
C MET A 45 9.08 -9.40 -22.96
N ILE A 46 8.44 -8.29 -23.29
CA ILE A 46 8.70 -6.98 -22.70
C ILE A 46 7.38 -6.46 -22.14
N MET A 47 7.37 -6.19 -20.84
CA MET A 47 6.27 -5.53 -20.16
C MET A 47 6.61 -4.05 -19.94
N VAL A 48 5.68 -3.16 -20.28
CA VAL A 48 5.80 -1.71 -20.10
C VAL A 48 4.55 -1.17 -19.39
N GLN A 49 4.74 -0.26 -18.44
CA GLN A 49 3.62 0.43 -17.81
C GLN A 49 3.25 1.69 -18.60
N ASN A 50 1.98 1.81 -18.98
CA ASN A 50 1.44 3.07 -19.47
C ASN A 50 1.28 4.08 -18.31
N PRO A 51 1.34 5.40 -18.58
CA PRO A 51 0.88 6.39 -17.61
C PRO A 51 -0.53 6.03 -17.15
N ALA A 52 -0.69 5.79 -15.85
CA ALA A 52 -1.91 5.22 -15.30
C ALA A 52 -2.30 5.98 -14.02
N SER A 53 -3.61 6.18 -13.82
CA SER A 53 -4.12 6.80 -12.60
C SER A 53 -5.17 5.93 -11.90
N GLY A 54 -5.18 5.99 -10.57
CA GLY A 54 -6.27 5.49 -9.73
C GLY A 54 -6.36 3.97 -9.60
N ILE A 55 -5.25 3.25 -9.67
CA ILE A 55 -5.25 1.77 -9.62
C ILE A 55 -5.69 1.22 -8.26
N PHE A 56 -5.16 1.75 -7.15
CA PHE A 56 -5.50 1.32 -5.77
C PHE A 56 -5.34 -0.18 -5.44
N GLY A 57 -4.68 -0.96 -6.28
CA GLY A 57 -4.27 -2.34 -6.04
C GLY A 57 -4.78 -3.36 -7.06
N TYR A 58 -5.84 -3.09 -7.84
CA TYR A 58 -6.41 -4.13 -8.70
C TYR A 58 -5.44 -4.64 -9.78
N LYS A 59 -4.48 -3.79 -10.21
CA LYS A 59 -3.39 -4.17 -11.15
C LYS A 59 -2.20 -4.87 -10.49
N PHE A 60 -2.29 -5.22 -9.21
CA PHE A 60 -1.38 -6.21 -8.64
C PHE A 60 -1.66 -7.58 -9.28
N SER A 61 -2.90 -7.80 -9.73
CA SER A 61 -3.32 -8.90 -10.59
C SER A 61 -3.15 -8.56 -12.07
N PRO A 62 -2.76 -9.53 -12.91
CA PRO A 62 -3.04 -9.45 -14.34
C PRO A 62 -4.55 -9.36 -14.59
N THR A 63 -4.95 -8.62 -15.62
CA THR A 63 -6.36 -8.50 -16.01
C THR A 63 -6.53 -8.78 -17.50
N MET A 64 -5.83 -8.02 -18.33
CA MET A 64 -5.95 -8.05 -19.79
C MET A 64 -4.64 -8.34 -20.50
N GLU A 65 -3.50 -8.29 -19.80
CA GLU A 65 -2.15 -8.48 -20.33
C GLU A 65 -2.04 -9.78 -21.13
N ALA A 66 -2.54 -10.89 -20.59
CA ALA A 66 -2.58 -12.17 -21.29
C ALA A 66 -3.56 -12.18 -22.48
N LEU A 67 -4.70 -11.46 -22.39
CA LEU A 67 -5.68 -11.40 -23.49
C LEU A 67 -5.09 -10.69 -24.72
N ILE A 68 -4.50 -9.51 -24.50
CA ILE A 68 -3.85 -8.74 -25.58
C ILE A 68 -2.57 -9.43 -26.06
N GLY A 69 -1.81 -10.07 -25.17
CA GLY A 69 -0.65 -10.87 -25.54
C GLY A 69 -1.01 -12.03 -26.49
N ALA A 70 -2.02 -12.81 -26.14
CA ALA A 70 -2.50 -13.91 -26.98
C ALA A 70 -3.01 -13.42 -28.35
N ALA A 71 -3.76 -12.32 -28.37
CA ALA A 71 -4.26 -11.73 -29.62
C ALA A 71 -3.14 -11.20 -30.53
N ALA A 72 -2.10 -10.56 -29.96
CA ALA A 72 -0.94 -10.11 -30.72
C ALA A 72 -0.19 -11.30 -31.34
N LEU A 73 0.06 -12.36 -30.56
CA LEU A 73 0.73 -13.58 -31.04
C LEU A 73 -0.06 -14.28 -32.15
N ALA A 74 -1.38 -14.40 -31.98
CA ALA A 74 -2.23 -15.11 -32.94
C ALA A 74 -2.38 -14.34 -34.27
N THR A 75 -2.35 -13.02 -34.23
CA THR A 75 -2.58 -12.17 -35.42
C THR A 75 -1.30 -11.67 -36.08
N GLY A 76 -0.19 -11.60 -35.35
CA GLY A 76 1.03 -10.94 -35.78
C GLY A 76 0.87 -9.43 -35.97
N ARG A 77 -0.16 -8.82 -35.37
CA ARG A 77 -0.50 -7.40 -35.53
C ARG A 77 -0.57 -6.68 -34.18
N PRO A 78 -0.37 -5.35 -34.13
CA PRO A 78 -0.70 -4.57 -32.96
C PRO A 78 -2.18 -4.70 -32.59
N VAL A 79 -2.47 -4.92 -31.31
CA VAL A 79 -3.82 -5.07 -30.76
C VAL A 79 -4.02 -4.13 -29.57
N TYR A 80 -5.24 -3.63 -29.40
CA TYR A 80 -5.64 -2.73 -28.33
C TYR A 80 -6.92 -3.24 -27.67
N LEU A 81 -7.01 -3.12 -26.34
CA LEU A 81 -8.20 -3.44 -25.56
C LEU A 81 -8.42 -2.36 -24.49
N GLY A 82 -9.57 -1.70 -24.54
CA GLY A 82 -10.04 -0.78 -23.52
C GLY A 82 -11.35 -1.27 -22.92
N TYR A 83 -11.42 -1.35 -21.60
CA TYR A 83 -12.65 -1.70 -20.90
C TYR A 83 -13.57 -0.49 -20.82
N ASP A 84 -14.88 -0.73 -20.87
CA ASP A 84 -15.84 0.26 -20.38
C ASP A 84 -15.92 0.22 -18.84
N TYR A 85 -16.68 1.15 -18.26
CA TYR A 85 -16.81 1.23 -16.80
C TYR A 85 -17.55 0.03 -16.19
N PHE A 86 -18.45 -0.62 -16.96
CA PHE A 86 -19.15 -1.80 -16.50
C PHE A 86 -18.20 -3.00 -16.39
N GLN A 87 -17.36 -3.20 -17.40
CA GLN A 87 -16.30 -4.21 -17.41
C GLN A 87 -15.25 -3.94 -16.33
N GLN A 88 -14.85 -2.68 -16.12
CA GLN A 88 -13.98 -2.31 -14.99
C GLN A 88 -14.56 -2.75 -13.64
N GLN A 89 -15.87 -2.68 -13.46
CA GLN A 89 -16.51 -3.02 -12.18
C GLN A 89 -16.80 -4.52 -12.04
N THR A 90 -17.09 -5.21 -13.14
CA THR A 90 -17.55 -6.61 -13.12
C THR A 90 -16.47 -7.62 -13.48
N TYR A 91 -15.38 -7.17 -14.09
CA TYR A 91 -14.34 -8.03 -14.65
C TYR A 91 -12.91 -7.52 -14.38
N THR A 92 -12.74 -6.87 -13.24
CA THR A 92 -11.44 -6.74 -12.57
C THR A 92 -11.60 -7.21 -11.13
N GLY A 93 -10.54 -7.71 -10.51
CA GLY A 93 -10.65 -8.24 -9.17
C GLY A 93 -10.98 -7.17 -8.13
N THR A 94 -11.52 -7.63 -7.01
CA THR A 94 -12.10 -6.79 -5.96
C THR A 94 -11.46 -7.06 -4.62
N ARG A 95 -11.71 -6.20 -3.62
CA ARG A 95 -11.34 -6.53 -2.24
C ARG A 95 -12.12 -7.76 -1.81
N SER A 96 -11.43 -8.83 -1.42
CA SER A 96 -12.06 -10.03 -0.87
C SER A 96 -12.79 -9.74 0.45
N PRO A 97 -14.08 -10.11 0.55
CA PRO A 97 -14.81 -10.10 1.82
C PRO A 97 -14.16 -11.02 2.86
N PHE A 98 -14.08 -10.55 4.10
CA PHE A 98 -13.68 -11.36 5.26
C PHE A 98 -14.89 -11.56 6.17
N PHE A 99 -15.19 -12.81 6.49
CA PHE A 99 -16.17 -13.17 7.51
C PHE A 99 -15.42 -13.47 8.79
N MET A 100 -15.62 -12.67 9.84
CA MET A 100 -14.74 -12.64 11.01
C MET A 100 -15.49 -12.83 12.33
N ASN A 101 -14.87 -13.58 13.24
CA ASN A 101 -15.22 -13.63 14.66
C ASN A 101 -13.94 -13.37 15.47
N VAL A 102 -13.94 -12.31 16.27
CA VAL A 102 -12.79 -11.92 17.09
C VAL A 102 -13.24 -11.77 18.55
N ARG A 103 -12.42 -12.23 19.49
CA ARG A 103 -12.66 -12.09 20.92
C ARG A 103 -11.42 -11.54 21.59
N LEU A 104 -11.61 -10.62 22.53
CA LEU A 104 -10.56 -10.06 23.37
C LEU A 104 -10.90 -10.30 24.84
N ALA A 105 -9.88 -10.59 25.63
CA ALA A 105 -9.95 -10.63 27.08
C ALA A 105 -9.06 -9.52 27.66
N ALA A 106 -9.55 -8.82 28.69
CA ALA A 106 -8.76 -7.88 29.48
C ALA A 106 -8.99 -8.10 30.97
N ASP A 107 -8.02 -7.69 31.78
CA ASP A 107 -8.17 -7.66 33.23
C ASP A 107 -9.03 -6.47 33.69
N LYS A 108 -9.30 -6.40 35.00
CA LYS A 108 -10.10 -5.32 35.61
C LYS A 108 -9.48 -3.91 35.46
N ASN A 109 -8.19 -3.83 35.12
CA ASN A 109 -7.49 -2.56 34.92
C ASN A 109 -7.44 -2.17 33.44
N GLY A 110 -8.02 -2.99 32.55
CA GLY A 110 -8.06 -2.75 31.11
C GLY A 110 -6.84 -3.28 30.34
N LYS A 111 -5.92 -4.02 30.97
CA LYS A 111 -4.79 -4.64 30.25
C LYS A 111 -5.28 -5.86 29.47
N ILE A 112 -5.05 -5.89 28.16
CA ILE A 112 -5.40 -7.00 27.28
C ILE A 112 -4.55 -8.23 27.64
N LEU A 113 -5.21 -9.38 27.76
CA LEU A 113 -4.62 -10.66 28.16
C LEU A 113 -4.50 -11.64 26.98
N GLY A 114 -5.43 -11.58 26.03
CA GLY A 114 -5.39 -12.47 24.88
C GLY A 114 -6.45 -12.18 23.82
N LEU A 115 -6.24 -12.77 22.65
CA LEU A 115 -7.06 -12.63 21.45
C LEU A 115 -7.36 -14.00 20.84
N GLU A 116 -8.64 -14.26 20.56
CA GLU A 116 -9.05 -15.35 19.67
C GLU A 116 -9.58 -14.78 18.36
N SER A 117 -9.19 -15.37 17.21
CA SER A 117 -9.68 -14.93 15.90
C SER A 117 -10.03 -16.10 14.97
N ASP A 118 -11.12 -15.94 14.22
CA ASP A 118 -11.53 -16.82 13.14
C ASP A 118 -11.89 -15.94 11.94
N TRP A 119 -11.28 -16.19 10.78
CA TRP A 119 -11.64 -15.47 9.57
C TRP A 119 -11.68 -16.37 8.34
N SER A 120 -12.67 -16.13 7.48
CA SER A 120 -12.78 -16.77 6.17
C SER A 120 -12.81 -15.72 5.07
N VAL A 121 -11.94 -15.90 4.07
CA VAL A 121 -11.72 -14.98 2.95
C VAL A 121 -12.42 -15.53 1.71
N ASP A 122 -13.45 -14.83 1.24
CA ASP A 122 -14.06 -15.10 -0.06
C ASP A 122 -13.16 -14.52 -1.16
N HIS A 123 -12.49 -15.40 -1.90
CA HIS A 123 -11.48 -15.02 -2.89
C HIS A 123 -11.94 -15.22 -4.34
N GLY A 124 -13.21 -15.54 -4.57
CA GLY A 124 -13.72 -15.85 -5.90
C GLY A 124 -13.02 -17.05 -6.55
N PRO A 125 -12.99 -17.14 -7.89
CA PRO A 125 -12.57 -18.37 -8.58
C PRO A 125 -11.07 -18.48 -8.85
N TYR A 126 -10.30 -17.40 -8.70
CA TYR A 126 -8.87 -17.36 -9.03
C TYR A 126 -8.04 -17.15 -7.78
N SER A 127 -7.03 -18.00 -7.56
CA SER A 127 -6.35 -18.13 -6.27
C SER A 127 -5.20 -17.15 -6.03
N GLU A 128 -4.87 -16.32 -7.02
CA GLU A 128 -3.66 -15.48 -6.98
C GLU A 128 -3.60 -14.64 -5.69
N PHE A 129 -2.58 -14.90 -4.87
CA PHE A 129 -2.31 -14.21 -3.60
C PHE A 129 -3.39 -14.38 -2.51
N GLY A 130 -4.41 -15.22 -2.68
CA GLY A 130 -5.49 -15.38 -1.70
C GLY A 130 -5.06 -15.99 -0.35
N ASP A 131 -4.08 -16.88 -0.39
CA ASP A 131 -3.38 -17.41 0.78
C ASP A 131 -2.62 -16.29 1.52
N LEU A 132 -1.86 -15.48 0.80
CA LEU A 132 -1.15 -14.32 1.33
C LEU A 132 -2.12 -13.29 1.94
N LEU A 133 -3.26 -13.04 1.30
CA LEU A 133 -4.31 -12.19 1.86
C LEU A 133 -4.85 -12.77 3.18
N THR A 134 -4.95 -14.10 3.26
CA THR A 134 -5.43 -14.77 4.47
C THR A 134 -4.40 -14.64 5.60
N LEU A 135 -3.10 -14.74 5.30
CA LEU A 135 -2.02 -14.50 6.26
C LEU A 135 -2.05 -13.09 6.86
N ARG A 136 -2.50 -12.07 6.09
CA ARG A 136 -2.70 -10.69 6.60
C ARG A 136 -3.66 -10.62 7.79
N GLY A 137 -4.58 -11.58 7.92
CA GLY A 137 -5.41 -11.72 9.12
C GLY A 137 -4.60 -12.00 10.38
N ALA A 138 -3.65 -12.94 10.30
CA ALA A 138 -2.77 -13.27 11.42
C ALA A 138 -1.82 -12.11 11.78
N GLN A 139 -1.41 -11.32 10.78
CA GLN A 139 -0.49 -10.19 10.96
C GLN A 139 -1.15 -8.95 11.56
N PHE A 140 -2.42 -8.67 11.20
CA PHE A 140 -3.03 -7.36 11.47
C PHE A 140 -4.26 -7.40 12.39
N ILE A 141 -4.89 -8.55 12.67
CA ILE A 141 -5.97 -8.59 13.67
C ILE A 141 -5.37 -8.33 15.05
N GLY A 142 -5.73 -7.20 15.67
CA GLY A 142 -5.19 -6.77 16.96
C GLY A 142 -3.82 -6.09 16.89
N ALA A 143 -3.33 -5.74 15.70
CA ALA A 143 -2.08 -5.00 15.56
C ALA A 143 -2.18 -3.60 16.20
N GLY A 144 -1.08 -3.16 16.81
CA GLY A 144 -0.97 -1.91 17.56
C GLY A 144 -0.90 -2.11 19.07
N TYR A 145 -1.32 -3.29 19.56
CA TYR A 145 -1.39 -3.61 20.99
C TYR A 145 -0.50 -4.77 21.38
N ASP A 146 0.05 -4.70 22.60
CA ASP A 146 0.83 -5.78 23.21
C ASP A 146 -0.10 -6.90 23.71
N ILE A 147 -0.28 -7.94 22.88
CA ILE A 147 -1.16 -9.09 23.14
C ILE A 147 -0.34 -10.38 23.20
N ALA A 148 -0.01 -10.83 24.41
CA ALA A 148 0.90 -11.97 24.61
C ALA A 148 0.31 -13.33 24.20
N ASN A 149 -1.02 -13.49 24.17
CA ASN A 149 -1.66 -14.79 23.94
C ASN A 149 -2.64 -14.69 22.78
N ILE A 150 -2.28 -15.26 21.63
CA ILE A 150 -3.12 -15.28 20.43
C ILE A 150 -3.38 -16.73 20.01
N ARG A 151 -4.63 -17.02 19.66
CA ARG A 151 -5.04 -18.23 18.95
C ARG A 151 -5.97 -17.84 17.82
N GLY A 152 -5.65 -18.24 16.60
CA GLY A 152 -6.55 -17.96 15.50
C GLY A 152 -6.40 -18.89 14.32
N ILE A 153 -7.38 -18.82 13.42
CA ILE A 153 -7.40 -19.60 12.20
C ILE A 153 -8.00 -18.78 11.06
N GLY A 154 -7.24 -18.69 9.96
CA GLY A 154 -7.65 -18.09 8.70
C GLY A 154 -7.91 -19.14 7.64
N ARG A 155 -8.90 -18.90 6.77
CA ARG A 155 -9.22 -19.79 5.64
C ARG A 155 -9.44 -18.99 4.37
N THR A 156 -8.90 -19.46 3.25
CA THR A 156 -9.25 -18.96 1.92
C THR A 156 -10.29 -19.87 1.29
N VAL A 157 -11.36 -19.31 0.72
CA VAL A 157 -12.44 -20.07 0.10
C VAL A 157 -12.64 -19.61 -1.35
N CYS A 158 -12.70 -20.58 -2.26
CA CYS A 158 -13.04 -20.36 -3.66
C CYS A 158 -14.55 -20.22 -3.83
N THR A 159 -15.00 -19.19 -4.54
CA THR A 159 -16.43 -18.93 -4.81
C THR A 159 -16.65 -18.53 -6.27
N ASN A 160 -17.90 -18.27 -6.66
CA ASN A 160 -18.25 -17.84 -8.02
C ASN A 160 -18.41 -16.31 -8.16
N HIS A 161 -18.15 -15.53 -7.11
CA HIS A 161 -18.15 -14.06 -7.21
C HIS A 161 -16.88 -13.57 -7.95
N ALA A 162 -16.75 -12.25 -8.16
CA ALA A 162 -15.51 -11.65 -8.69
C ALA A 162 -14.27 -12.12 -7.88
N TRP A 163 -13.15 -12.37 -8.57
CA TRP A 163 -11.93 -12.83 -7.91
C TRP A 163 -11.32 -11.75 -7.01
N GLY A 164 -10.54 -12.19 -6.04
CA GLY A 164 -9.80 -11.29 -5.17
C GLY A 164 -8.61 -10.68 -5.91
N SER A 165 -8.52 -9.35 -5.90
CA SER A 165 -7.28 -8.62 -6.21
C SER A 165 -6.92 -7.74 -5.04
N ALA A 166 -5.66 -7.29 -5.00
CA ALA A 166 -5.27 -6.35 -3.97
C ALA A 166 -6.12 -5.07 -4.02
N PHE A 167 -6.50 -4.58 -2.84
CA PHE A 167 -7.05 -3.23 -2.67
C PHE A 167 -6.31 -2.61 -1.48
N ARG A 168 -5.76 -1.40 -1.67
CA ARG A 168 -5.04 -0.57 -0.68
C ARG A 168 -5.35 -0.93 0.77
N GLY A 169 -4.30 -1.34 1.50
CA GLY A 169 -4.35 -1.90 2.86
C GLY A 169 -4.40 -3.44 2.90
N TYR A 170 -4.82 -4.11 1.82
CA TYR A 170 -4.74 -5.57 1.59
C TYR A 170 -4.78 -6.44 2.85
N GLY A 171 -5.99 -6.70 3.35
CA GLY A 171 -6.23 -7.46 4.57
C GLY A 171 -6.35 -6.60 5.82
N SER A 172 -5.52 -5.56 5.99
CA SER A 172 -5.59 -4.71 7.19
C SER A 172 -6.93 -3.99 7.36
N PRO A 173 -7.61 -3.48 6.32
CA PRO A 173 -8.91 -2.83 6.52
C PRO A 173 -9.99 -3.80 7.03
N GLN A 174 -9.89 -5.08 6.65
CA GLN A 174 -10.76 -6.12 7.19
C GLN A 174 -10.39 -6.47 8.63
N SER A 175 -9.10 -6.78 8.85
CA SER A 175 -8.55 -7.18 10.15
C SER A 175 -8.74 -6.13 11.24
N GLU A 176 -8.31 -4.90 10.96
CA GLU A 176 -8.31 -3.79 11.91
C GLU A 176 -9.71 -3.27 12.17
N PHE A 177 -10.63 -3.33 11.20
CA PHE A 177 -12.03 -3.00 11.47
C PHE A 177 -12.61 -3.90 12.56
N ALA A 178 -12.35 -5.21 12.48
CA ALA A 178 -12.84 -6.16 13.48
C ALA A 178 -12.21 -5.91 14.86
N SER A 179 -10.88 -5.71 14.93
CA SER A 179 -10.20 -5.49 16.20
C SER A 179 -10.49 -4.12 16.81
N GLU A 180 -10.47 -3.03 16.03
CA GLU A 180 -10.67 -1.68 16.56
C GLU A 180 -12.09 -1.43 17.06
N VAL A 181 -13.11 -1.98 16.39
CA VAL A 181 -14.48 -1.95 16.91
C VAL A 181 -14.57 -2.72 18.23
N LEU A 182 -13.89 -3.87 18.33
CA LEU A 182 -13.91 -4.68 19.54
C LEU A 182 -13.13 -4.04 20.70
N ILE A 183 -12.08 -3.27 20.40
CA ILE A 183 -11.35 -2.47 21.38
C ILE A 183 -12.27 -1.42 22.01
N ASP A 184 -13.09 -0.71 21.21
CA ASP A 184 -14.07 0.24 21.75
C ASP A 184 -15.12 -0.47 22.62
N GLN A 185 -15.63 -1.62 22.20
CA GLN A 185 -16.57 -2.41 23.01
C GLN A 185 -15.95 -2.90 24.32
N LEU A 186 -14.67 -3.27 24.30
CA LEU A 186 -13.95 -3.70 25.49
C LEU A 186 -13.67 -2.53 26.44
N ALA A 187 -13.33 -1.37 25.90
CA ALA A 187 -13.15 -0.13 26.66
C ALA A 187 -14.47 0.28 27.34
N GLU A 188 -15.59 0.26 26.62
CA GLU A 188 -16.94 0.50 27.16
C GLU A 188 -17.24 -0.47 28.31
N LYS A 189 -17.02 -1.77 28.10
CA LYS A 189 -17.25 -2.81 29.11
C LYS A 189 -16.35 -2.66 30.35
N ALA A 190 -15.14 -2.15 30.17
CA ALA A 190 -14.20 -1.86 31.26
C ALA A 190 -14.51 -0.53 31.97
N GLY A 191 -15.36 0.33 31.39
CA GLY A 191 -15.62 1.68 31.89
C GLY A 191 -14.43 2.63 31.74
N ILE A 192 -13.59 2.40 30.72
CA ILE A 192 -12.39 3.20 30.42
C ILE A 192 -12.64 3.96 29.12
N ASP A 193 -12.21 5.22 29.05
CA ASP A 193 -12.26 6.00 27.81
C ASP A 193 -11.50 5.27 26.68
N PRO A 194 -12.03 5.22 25.44
CA PRO A 194 -11.43 4.47 24.35
C PRO A 194 -10.04 4.96 23.92
N LEU A 195 -9.69 6.25 24.11
CA LEU A 195 -8.32 6.73 23.89
C LEU A 195 -7.40 6.19 24.98
N GLU A 196 -7.82 6.29 26.24
CA GLU A 196 -7.02 5.83 27.38
C GLU A 196 -6.83 4.31 27.40
N PHE A 197 -7.86 3.55 27.01
CA PHE A 197 -7.77 2.10 26.88
C PHE A 197 -6.72 1.70 25.83
N ARG A 198 -6.70 2.39 24.68
CA ARG A 198 -5.64 2.21 23.67
C ARG A 198 -4.29 2.59 24.26
N TYR A 199 -4.19 3.77 24.87
CA TYR A 199 -2.96 4.26 25.46
C TYR A 199 -2.35 3.26 26.44
N LEU A 200 -3.16 2.60 27.27
CA LEU A 200 -2.70 1.56 28.19
C LEU A 200 -2.06 0.36 27.46
N ASN A 201 -2.59 -0.03 26.30
CA ASN A 201 -2.27 -1.30 25.65
C ASN A 201 -1.34 -1.21 24.43
N VAL A 202 -1.12 -0.01 23.88
CA VAL A 202 -0.29 0.13 22.67
C VAL A 202 1.15 -0.34 22.86
N TYR A 203 1.78 -0.70 21.75
CA TYR A 203 3.19 -1.07 21.68
C TYR A 203 4.11 -0.10 22.44
N ARG A 204 4.94 -0.67 23.29
CA ARG A 204 6.04 -0.02 24.03
C ARG A 204 7.22 -0.98 24.05
N GLU A 205 8.38 -0.47 24.46
CA GLU A 205 9.56 -1.32 24.60
C GLU A 205 9.26 -2.63 25.34
N GLY A 206 9.59 -3.75 24.68
CA GLY A 206 9.31 -5.11 25.16
C GLY A 206 8.06 -5.76 24.57
N ALA A 207 7.16 -4.98 23.94
CA ALA A 207 5.99 -5.52 23.25
C ALA A 207 6.37 -6.23 21.94
N THR A 208 5.43 -7.03 21.42
CA THR A 208 5.56 -7.69 20.11
C THR A 208 4.30 -7.49 19.28
N THR A 209 4.44 -7.57 17.95
CA THR A 209 3.32 -7.64 17.01
C THR A 209 2.59 -8.99 17.14
N PRO A 210 1.41 -9.17 16.51
CA PRO A 210 0.72 -10.46 16.50
C PRO A 210 1.57 -11.65 16.02
N THR A 211 2.61 -11.39 15.22
CA THR A 211 3.54 -12.41 14.70
C THR A 211 4.76 -12.64 15.62
N GLY A 212 4.79 -12.04 16.81
CA GLY A 212 5.90 -12.17 17.75
C GLY A 212 7.13 -11.32 17.41
N GLN A 213 7.07 -10.49 16.36
CA GLN A 213 8.14 -9.56 16.00
C GLN A 213 8.18 -8.38 16.98
N ARG A 214 9.38 -7.92 17.33
CA ARG A 214 9.56 -6.63 18.01
C ARG A 214 9.35 -5.48 17.01
N PRO A 215 8.39 -4.55 17.24
CA PRO A 215 8.27 -3.32 16.46
C PRO A 215 9.60 -2.56 16.34
N GLU A 216 9.84 -1.97 15.18
CA GLU A 216 11.04 -1.17 14.89
C GLU A 216 10.94 0.24 15.49
N ALA A 217 9.73 0.72 15.77
CA ALA A 217 9.44 2.00 16.39
C ALA A 217 8.31 1.89 17.44
N TRP A 218 8.33 2.78 18.43
CA TRP A 218 7.36 2.83 19.53
C TRP A 218 6.60 4.16 19.55
N SER A 219 6.09 4.60 18.39
CA SER A 219 5.52 5.94 18.22
C SER A 219 4.06 6.07 18.68
N LEU A 220 3.31 4.96 18.80
CA LEU A 220 1.88 4.98 19.14
C LEU A 220 1.52 5.79 20.42
N PRO A 221 2.28 5.73 21.54
CA PRO A 221 2.02 6.60 22.69
C PRO A 221 2.11 8.10 22.34
N GLU A 222 3.14 8.51 21.59
CA GLU A 222 3.32 9.91 21.19
C GLU A 222 2.23 10.37 20.21
N LEU A 223 1.82 9.51 19.29
CA LEU A 223 0.71 9.79 18.37
C LEU A 223 -0.61 9.99 19.13
N LEU A 224 -0.89 9.15 20.13
CA LEU A 224 -2.07 9.28 20.99
C LEU A 224 -2.01 10.54 21.84
N ASP A 225 -0.86 10.87 22.44
CA ASP A 225 -0.67 12.10 23.22
C ASP A 225 -0.84 13.36 22.36
N THR A 226 -0.38 13.32 21.11
CA THR A 226 -0.57 14.39 20.13
C THR A 226 -2.05 14.58 19.76
N LEU A 227 -2.81 13.48 19.66
CA LEU A 227 -4.24 13.51 19.33
C LEU A 227 -5.12 13.91 20.53
N ARG A 228 -4.75 13.50 21.75
CA ARG A 228 -5.51 13.63 22.99
C ARG A 228 -6.18 15.00 23.21
N PRO A 229 -5.50 16.15 23.10
CA PRO A 229 -6.16 17.45 23.30
C PRO A 229 -7.24 17.73 22.24
N ARG A 230 -7.05 17.28 20.99
CA ARG A 230 -8.05 17.43 19.91
C ARG A 230 -9.23 16.49 20.13
N TYR A 231 -8.96 15.27 20.61
CA TYR A 231 -10.01 14.32 20.97
C TYR A 231 -10.90 14.85 22.08
N ASN A 232 -10.32 15.31 23.19
CA ASN A 232 -11.09 15.86 24.32
C ASN A 232 -11.97 17.03 23.88
N GLN A 233 -11.42 17.96 23.09
CA GLN A 233 -12.17 19.08 22.53
C GLN A 233 -13.30 18.60 21.61
N ALA A 234 -13.07 17.59 20.77
CA ALA A 234 -14.07 17.04 19.87
C ALA A 234 -15.21 16.35 20.63
N VAL A 235 -14.90 15.59 21.70
CA VAL A 235 -15.90 14.92 22.56
C VAL A 235 -16.79 15.94 23.26
N GLU A 236 -16.19 16.97 23.87
CA GLU A 236 -16.94 18.07 24.50
C GLU A 236 -17.83 18.79 23.47
N ALA A 237 -17.28 19.09 22.29
CA ALA A 237 -18.03 19.74 21.21
C ALA A 237 -19.18 18.87 20.69
N ALA A 238 -18.97 17.56 20.55
CA ALA A 238 -20.00 16.62 20.12
C ALA A 238 -21.15 16.55 21.13
N ALA A 239 -20.86 16.54 22.43
CA ALA A 239 -21.86 16.57 23.49
C ALA A 239 -22.67 17.88 23.45
N LEU A 240 -22.00 19.03 23.34
CA LEU A 240 -22.65 20.35 23.31
C LEU A 240 -23.49 20.60 22.04
N LYS A 241 -23.04 20.09 20.89
CA LYS A 241 -23.68 20.31 19.59
C LYS A 241 -24.71 19.24 19.24
N SER A 242 -24.87 18.19 20.02
CA SER A 242 -25.89 17.16 19.79
C SER A 242 -27.29 17.71 20.08
N THR A 243 -28.26 17.36 19.24
CA THR A 243 -29.68 17.67 19.42
C THR A 243 -30.50 16.39 19.61
N ALA A 244 -31.83 16.49 19.65
CA ALA A 244 -32.71 15.32 19.63
C ALA A 244 -32.66 14.59 18.28
N ASP A 245 -32.68 15.36 17.19
CA ASP A 245 -32.76 14.84 15.82
C ASP A 245 -31.39 14.43 15.24
N VAL A 246 -30.31 15.06 15.73
CA VAL A 246 -28.95 14.81 15.25
C VAL A 246 -28.03 14.53 16.43
N LYS A 247 -27.54 13.29 16.52
CA LYS A 247 -26.54 12.89 17.51
C LYS A 247 -25.15 12.97 16.91
N ARG A 248 -24.23 13.60 17.62
CA ARG A 248 -22.81 13.67 17.23
C ARG A 248 -21.99 12.72 18.07
N GLY A 249 -20.96 12.14 17.44
CA GLY A 249 -20.04 11.21 18.07
C GLY A 249 -18.62 11.44 17.60
N VAL A 250 -17.67 10.99 18.42
CA VAL A 250 -16.25 10.96 18.10
C VAL A 250 -15.78 9.52 18.26
N GLY A 251 -15.15 8.98 17.22
CA GLY A 251 -14.54 7.64 17.24
C GLY A 251 -13.05 7.72 17.05
N ILE A 252 -12.31 6.76 17.61
CA ILE A 252 -10.85 6.62 17.45
C ILE A 252 -10.55 5.23 16.89
N SER A 253 -9.50 5.14 16.08
CA SER A 253 -8.89 3.84 15.78
C SER A 253 -7.38 3.96 15.61
N LEU A 254 -6.67 2.86 15.76
CA LEU A 254 -5.30 2.71 15.28
C LEU A 254 -5.28 2.23 13.83
N GLY A 255 -4.12 2.30 13.19
CA GLY A 255 -3.82 1.54 11.99
C GLY A 255 -2.33 1.21 11.92
N VAL A 256 -2.00 -0.02 11.50
CA VAL A 256 -0.64 -0.52 11.41
C VAL A 256 -0.47 -1.34 10.13
N TYR A 257 0.50 -0.98 9.30
CA TYR A 257 0.71 -1.73 8.06
C TYR A 257 2.18 -1.82 7.64
N GLY A 258 2.59 -2.99 7.16
CA GLY A 258 3.96 -3.21 6.67
C GLY A 258 4.28 -2.40 5.42
N SER A 259 5.53 -1.98 5.29
CA SER A 259 6.10 -1.36 4.09
C SER A 259 7.08 -2.34 3.43
N GLY A 260 6.53 -3.33 2.73
CA GLY A 260 7.27 -4.45 2.16
C GLY A 260 6.34 -5.53 1.59
N LEU A 261 6.91 -6.44 0.80
CA LEU A 261 6.40 -7.81 0.71
C LEU A 261 6.96 -8.62 1.89
N ASP A 262 6.32 -9.74 2.21
CA ASP A 262 6.73 -10.60 3.33
C ASP A 262 8.13 -11.17 3.12
N GLY A 263 8.88 -11.28 4.20
CA GLY A 263 10.22 -11.85 4.19
C GLY A 263 11.29 -10.91 3.62
N PRO A 264 12.41 -11.46 3.11
CA PRO A 264 13.56 -10.67 2.65
C PRO A 264 13.31 -10.01 1.29
N ASP A 265 12.34 -9.09 1.26
CA ASP A 265 11.96 -8.32 0.09
C ASP A 265 13.14 -7.52 -0.46
N SER A 266 13.28 -7.46 -1.78
CA SER A 266 14.42 -6.82 -2.43
C SER A 266 14.04 -6.03 -3.67
N ALA A 267 14.92 -5.11 -4.05
CA ALA A 267 14.80 -4.32 -5.26
C ALA A 267 16.17 -4.02 -5.84
N GLU A 268 16.20 -3.80 -7.15
CA GLU A 268 17.35 -3.31 -7.89
C GLU A 268 17.00 -2.01 -8.64
N ALA A 269 18.00 -1.14 -8.79
CA ALA A 269 17.95 0.10 -9.56
C ALA A 269 19.33 0.36 -10.18
N ASP A 270 19.38 1.08 -11.30
CA ASP A 270 20.64 1.51 -11.88
C ASP A 270 20.79 3.04 -11.81
N ALA A 271 22.03 3.51 -11.67
CA ALA A 271 22.41 4.92 -11.85
C ALA A 271 23.53 5.02 -12.89
N GLU A 272 23.39 5.93 -13.85
CA GLU A 272 24.32 6.12 -14.95
C GLU A 272 24.72 7.59 -15.09
N LEU A 273 26.02 7.87 -15.13
CA LEU A 273 26.54 9.16 -15.54
C LEU A 273 26.51 9.26 -17.07
N ASN A 274 25.82 10.28 -17.58
CA ASN A 274 25.68 10.54 -19.00
C ASN A 274 26.85 11.38 -19.54
N SER A 275 27.00 11.43 -20.88
CA SER A 275 28.07 12.18 -21.55
C SER A 275 28.06 13.70 -21.30
N ASP A 276 26.92 14.26 -20.89
CA ASP A 276 26.76 15.66 -20.51
C ASP A 276 26.88 15.90 -18.98
N ASN A 277 27.31 14.88 -18.23
CA ASN A 277 27.41 14.85 -16.77
C ASN A 277 26.08 14.99 -16.02
N THR A 278 24.94 14.79 -16.70
CA THR A 278 23.68 14.48 -16.03
C THR A 278 23.69 13.02 -15.54
N VAL A 279 22.78 12.66 -14.64
CA VAL A 279 22.64 11.28 -14.14
C VAL A 279 21.29 10.72 -14.52
N THR A 280 21.24 9.52 -15.12
CA THR A 280 19.99 8.79 -15.37
C THR A 280 19.80 7.70 -14.32
N VAL A 281 18.61 7.65 -13.71
CA VAL A 281 18.20 6.57 -12.79
C VAL A 281 17.19 5.66 -13.48
N TYR A 282 17.47 4.36 -13.52
CA TYR A 282 16.60 3.35 -14.12
C TYR A 282 15.96 2.51 -13.02
N THR A 283 14.63 2.44 -12.98
CA THR A 283 13.92 1.64 -11.97
C THR A 283 12.52 1.23 -12.40
N THR A 284 12.01 0.14 -11.84
CA THR A 284 10.59 -0.26 -11.96
C THR A 284 9.79 0.14 -10.72
N TRP A 285 9.73 1.45 -10.45
CA TRP A 285 8.77 2.03 -9.50
C TRP A 285 7.48 2.39 -10.24
N HIS A 286 6.53 1.46 -10.23
CA HIS A 286 5.28 1.60 -10.98
C HIS A 286 4.44 2.78 -10.49
N GLU A 287 3.92 3.59 -11.42
CA GLU A 287 3.15 4.81 -11.15
C GLU A 287 1.64 4.53 -11.22
N HIS A 288 0.92 4.87 -10.17
CA HIS A 288 -0.52 4.71 -10.02
C HIS A 288 -1.21 6.09 -9.89
N GLY A 289 -0.44 7.16 -9.84
CA GLY A 289 -0.77 8.50 -9.35
C GLY A 289 -0.25 8.80 -7.94
N GLN A 290 0.59 7.94 -7.34
CA GLN A 290 1.16 8.15 -6.00
C GLN A 290 2.49 8.92 -6.00
N GLY A 291 3.13 9.12 -7.16
CA GLY A 291 4.36 9.91 -7.28
C GLY A 291 5.64 9.06 -7.23
N ALA A 292 5.67 7.97 -7.99
CA ALA A 292 6.86 7.15 -8.23
C ALA A 292 7.97 7.95 -8.92
N ASP A 293 7.61 8.86 -9.82
CA ASP A 293 8.52 9.81 -10.47
C ASP A 293 9.24 10.70 -9.44
N MET A 294 8.46 11.36 -8.58
CA MET A 294 8.96 12.26 -7.53
C MET A 294 9.69 11.50 -6.43
N GLY A 295 9.23 10.30 -6.08
CA GLY A 295 9.91 9.42 -5.13
C GLY A 295 11.30 9.01 -5.65
N THR A 296 11.39 8.62 -6.92
CA THR A 296 12.65 8.25 -7.58
C THR A 296 13.61 9.44 -7.61
N LEU A 297 13.13 10.59 -8.12
CA LEU A 297 13.91 11.81 -8.22
C LEU A 297 14.39 12.31 -6.85
N GLY A 298 13.49 12.36 -5.86
CA GLY A 298 13.80 12.87 -4.52
C GLY A 298 14.86 12.03 -3.79
N VAL A 299 14.77 10.69 -3.90
CA VAL A 299 15.76 9.79 -3.32
C VAL A 299 17.11 9.93 -4.03
N ALA A 300 17.12 9.93 -5.37
CA ALA A 300 18.33 10.08 -6.16
C ALA A 300 19.01 11.43 -5.88
N HIS A 301 18.25 12.52 -5.85
CA HIS A 301 18.77 13.86 -5.57
C HIS A 301 19.39 13.97 -4.17
N GLU A 302 18.77 13.40 -3.14
CA GLU A 302 19.38 13.39 -1.80
C GLU A 302 20.66 12.54 -1.77
N ALA A 303 20.68 11.37 -2.43
CA ALA A 303 21.85 10.52 -2.49
C ALA A 303 23.01 11.17 -3.27
N LEU A 304 22.72 11.83 -4.39
CA LEU A 304 23.68 12.48 -5.29
C LEU A 304 24.03 13.92 -4.88
N ARG A 305 23.57 14.38 -3.72
CA ARG A 305 23.84 15.73 -3.21
C ARG A 305 25.33 16.14 -3.26
N PRO A 306 26.33 15.25 -3.05
CA PRO A 306 27.73 15.62 -3.21
C PRO A 306 28.14 16.11 -4.60
N LEU A 307 27.42 15.74 -5.67
CA LEU A 307 27.68 16.22 -7.03
C LEU A 307 27.13 17.64 -7.27
N GLY A 308 26.26 18.15 -6.39
CA GLY A 308 25.67 19.48 -6.52
C GLY A 308 24.76 19.63 -7.75
N LEU A 309 24.20 18.53 -8.26
CA LEU A 309 23.27 18.52 -9.39
C LEU A 309 21.94 19.20 -9.03
N ALA A 310 21.40 19.99 -9.96
CA ALA A 310 20.00 20.40 -9.90
C ALA A 310 19.09 19.19 -10.18
N PRO A 311 17.84 19.16 -9.67
CA PRO A 311 16.91 18.06 -9.93
C PRO A 311 16.69 17.76 -11.42
N GLU A 312 16.70 18.78 -12.27
CA GLU A 312 16.50 18.64 -13.72
C GLU A 312 17.69 17.97 -14.43
N GLN A 313 18.84 17.86 -13.75
CA GLN A 313 20.02 17.13 -14.22
C GLN A 313 20.01 15.66 -13.79
N ILE A 314 18.94 15.21 -13.12
CA ILE A 314 18.70 13.81 -12.76
C ILE A 314 17.50 13.32 -13.58
N LEU A 315 17.80 12.56 -14.63
CA LEU A 315 16.81 11.95 -15.51
C LEU A 315 16.31 10.64 -14.89
N ILE A 316 15.06 10.28 -15.18
CA ILE A 316 14.46 9.02 -14.72
C ILE A 316 13.94 8.21 -15.91
N VAL A 317 14.20 6.91 -15.87
CA VAL A 317 13.65 5.92 -16.78
C VAL A 317 12.88 4.92 -15.94
N LEU A 318 11.56 4.89 -16.16
CA LEU A 318 10.63 4.14 -15.34
C LEU A 318 9.92 3.05 -16.14
N ASN A 319 9.69 1.91 -15.49
CA ASN A 319 8.62 0.96 -15.81
C ASN A 319 8.64 0.39 -17.23
N ASP A 320 9.84 0.04 -17.71
CA ASP A 320 10.08 -0.70 -18.94
C ASP A 320 11.07 -1.83 -18.64
N THR A 321 10.61 -3.08 -18.68
CA THR A 321 11.43 -4.27 -18.36
C THR A 321 12.62 -4.49 -19.31
N SER A 322 12.65 -3.83 -20.47
CA SER A 322 13.80 -3.88 -21.38
C SER A 322 14.93 -2.92 -20.97
N ARG A 323 14.64 -1.94 -20.10
CA ARG A 323 15.56 -0.86 -19.72
C ARG A 323 15.85 -0.79 -18.23
N CYS A 324 14.88 -1.20 -17.41
CA CYS A 324 14.90 -1.03 -15.97
C CYS A 324 15.08 -2.38 -15.27
N PRO A 325 15.92 -2.46 -14.22
CA PRO A 325 16.06 -3.67 -13.43
C PRO A 325 14.79 -3.99 -12.63
N ASN A 326 14.77 -5.18 -12.02
CA ASN A 326 13.65 -5.63 -11.21
C ASN A 326 13.63 -4.97 -9.82
N GLY A 327 12.84 -3.91 -9.69
CA GLY A 327 12.53 -3.24 -8.43
C GLY A 327 11.38 -3.91 -7.66
N GLY A 328 10.70 -4.91 -8.25
CA GLY A 328 9.49 -5.52 -7.69
C GLY A 328 8.22 -4.69 -7.94
N PRO A 329 7.06 -5.16 -7.45
CA PRO A 329 5.81 -4.46 -7.66
C PRO A 329 5.68 -3.22 -6.76
N ALA A 330 4.77 -2.30 -7.12
CA ALA A 330 4.33 -1.23 -6.25
C ALA A 330 3.08 -1.65 -5.43
N GLY A 331 3.22 -2.73 -4.67
CA GLY A 331 2.24 -3.24 -3.70
C GLY A 331 2.80 -3.24 -2.27
N GLY A 332 1.96 -3.39 -1.26
CA GLY A 332 2.43 -3.49 0.14
C GLY A 332 3.13 -2.23 0.68
N SER A 333 2.82 -1.04 0.12
CA SER A 333 3.44 0.25 0.50
C SER A 333 4.98 0.24 0.48
N ARG A 334 5.59 -0.69 -0.28
CA ARG A 334 7.02 -1.01 -0.18
C ARG A 334 7.94 -0.04 -0.89
N SER A 335 7.48 0.62 -1.95
CA SER A 335 8.37 1.20 -2.97
C SER A 335 9.34 2.24 -2.39
N GLN A 336 8.88 3.15 -1.54
CA GLN A 336 9.73 4.18 -0.95
C GLN A 336 10.83 3.59 -0.05
N VAL A 337 10.54 2.46 0.61
CA VAL A 337 11.52 1.75 1.44
C VAL A 337 12.42 0.92 0.54
N VAL A 338 11.90 -0.08 -0.16
CA VAL A 338 12.71 -1.10 -0.81
C VAL A 338 13.34 -0.59 -2.11
N ILE A 339 12.54 -0.01 -3.00
CA ILE A 339 13.04 0.57 -4.26
C ILE A 339 13.85 1.83 -3.99
N GLY A 340 13.39 2.69 -3.07
CA GLY A 340 14.14 3.87 -2.64
C GLY A 340 15.53 3.51 -2.09
N ARG A 341 15.65 2.44 -1.28
CA ARG A 341 16.97 1.98 -0.81
C ARG A 341 17.84 1.44 -1.94
N ALA A 342 17.26 0.77 -2.94
CA ALA A 342 18.01 0.31 -4.11
C ALA A 342 18.51 1.49 -4.98
N ILE A 343 17.69 2.52 -5.20
CA ILE A 343 18.08 3.76 -5.88
C ILE A 343 19.22 4.43 -5.12
N LYS A 344 19.08 4.60 -3.79
CA LYS A 344 20.12 5.16 -2.94
C LYS A 344 21.43 4.37 -3.09
N ALA A 345 21.37 3.04 -3.05
CA ALA A 345 22.54 2.18 -3.22
C ALA A 345 23.20 2.36 -4.60
N ALA A 346 22.40 2.45 -5.68
CA ALA A 346 22.92 2.67 -7.03
C ALA A 346 23.63 4.02 -7.15
N CYS A 347 23.04 5.08 -6.59
CA CYS A 347 23.63 6.42 -6.54
C CYS A 347 24.91 6.45 -5.68
N GLU A 348 24.95 5.77 -4.54
CA GLU A 348 26.14 5.68 -3.68
C GLU A 348 27.28 4.95 -4.39
N LEU A 349 27.00 3.83 -5.07
CA LEU A 349 27.99 3.13 -5.90
C LEU A 349 28.51 3.99 -7.05
N LEU A 350 27.64 4.79 -7.69
CA LEU A 350 28.07 5.75 -8.71
C LEU A 350 29.01 6.80 -8.13
N LEU A 351 28.70 7.37 -6.96
CA LEU A 351 29.57 8.34 -6.28
C LEU A 351 30.93 7.72 -5.92
N GLU A 352 30.95 6.49 -5.43
CA GLU A 352 32.17 5.75 -5.13
C GLU A 352 33.01 5.53 -6.39
N GLY A 353 32.36 5.14 -7.50
CA GLY A 353 33.01 4.98 -8.80
C GLY A 353 33.58 6.28 -9.37
N MET A 354 32.86 7.39 -9.17
CA MET A 354 33.28 8.72 -9.60
C MET A 354 34.39 9.32 -8.72
N ALA A 355 34.66 8.79 -7.53
CA ALA A 355 35.56 9.43 -6.57
C ALA A 355 36.98 9.61 -7.13
N ASN A 356 37.48 10.85 -7.08
CA ASN A 356 38.86 11.24 -7.41
C ASN A 356 39.42 12.08 -6.25
N ASN A 357 40.74 12.14 -6.04
CA ASN A 357 41.39 12.84 -4.92
C ASN A 357 40.87 14.28 -4.72
N GLY A 358 39.86 14.46 -3.86
CA GLY A 358 39.23 15.74 -3.55
C GLY A 358 37.99 16.14 -4.38
N GLY A 359 37.44 15.27 -5.21
CA GLY A 359 36.25 15.56 -6.04
C GLY A 359 35.67 14.33 -6.75
N TYR A 360 35.02 14.57 -7.89
CA TYR A 360 34.38 13.53 -8.69
C TYR A 360 34.83 13.63 -10.15
N HIS A 361 35.10 12.50 -10.78
CA HIS A 361 35.40 12.40 -12.20
C HIS A 361 34.23 12.88 -13.05
N THR A 362 34.54 13.56 -14.16
CA THR A 362 33.56 13.77 -15.24
C THR A 362 33.38 12.49 -16.05
N PHE A 363 32.35 12.44 -16.88
CA PHE A 363 32.13 11.31 -17.81
C PHE A 363 33.36 11.03 -18.67
N ASP A 364 33.94 12.06 -19.29
CA ASP A 364 35.13 11.92 -20.14
C ASP A 364 36.34 11.37 -19.38
N GLU A 365 36.50 11.76 -18.11
CA GLU A 365 37.55 11.22 -17.25
C GLU A 365 37.31 9.76 -16.89
N MET A 366 36.07 9.37 -16.56
CA MET A 366 35.73 7.98 -16.30
C MET A 366 36.00 7.11 -17.53
N VAL A 367 35.53 7.52 -18.71
CA VAL A 367 35.78 6.81 -19.97
C VAL A 367 37.28 6.70 -20.26
N LYS A 368 38.01 7.80 -20.14
CA LYS A 368 39.47 7.83 -20.36
C LYS A 368 40.22 6.87 -19.42
N ASN A 369 39.74 6.73 -18.19
CA ASN A 369 40.36 5.90 -17.16
C ASN A 369 39.77 4.46 -17.10
N ASN A 370 38.89 4.09 -18.04
CA ASN A 370 38.15 2.81 -18.04
C ASN A 370 37.37 2.54 -16.75
N ILE A 371 36.80 3.59 -16.15
CA ILE A 371 35.90 3.49 -15.00
C ILE A 371 34.46 3.34 -15.53
N PRO A 372 33.67 2.35 -15.06
CA PRO A 372 32.28 2.18 -15.50
C PRO A 372 31.44 3.43 -15.20
N THR A 373 30.59 3.85 -16.13
CA THR A 373 29.70 5.01 -15.93
C THR A 373 28.31 4.61 -15.42
N LYS A 374 28.00 3.32 -15.40
CA LYS A 374 26.71 2.76 -14.95
C LYS A 374 26.92 1.77 -13.82
N TYR A 375 26.16 1.92 -12.74
CA TYR A 375 26.21 1.07 -11.54
C TYR A 375 24.83 0.55 -11.19
N SER A 376 24.76 -0.72 -10.78
CA SER A 376 23.53 -1.38 -10.32
C SER A 376 23.56 -1.51 -8.80
N GLY A 377 22.57 -0.87 -8.15
CA GLY A 377 22.35 -0.94 -6.72
C GLY A 377 21.28 -1.96 -6.37
N LYS A 378 21.52 -2.71 -5.29
CA LYS A 378 20.57 -3.67 -4.73
C LYS A 378 20.38 -3.41 -3.25
N TRP A 379 19.16 -3.57 -2.77
CA TRP A 379 18.88 -3.60 -1.34
C TRP A 379 17.91 -4.74 -1.01
N THR A 380 18.06 -5.31 0.20
CA THR A 380 17.23 -6.41 0.71
C THR A 380 16.85 -6.11 2.14
N ALA A 381 15.57 -6.27 2.46
CA ALA A 381 15.02 -6.03 3.78
C ALA A 381 15.55 -7.08 4.77
N PRO A 382 15.96 -6.67 5.99
CA PRO A 382 16.29 -7.60 7.07
C PRO A 382 15.00 -8.12 7.72
N ALA A 383 14.30 -8.99 6.99
CA ALA A 383 13.00 -9.56 7.36
C ALA A 383 12.94 -11.05 6.96
N ASP A 384 12.05 -11.80 7.60
CA ASP A 384 11.88 -13.24 7.45
C ASP A 384 10.40 -13.59 7.25
N GLU A 385 10.13 -14.70 6.57
CA GLU A 385 8.77 -15.21 6.36
C GLU A 385 8.08 -15.56 7.70
N CYS A 386 6.74 -15.57 7.70
CA CYS A 386 5.99 -16.18 8.80
C CYS A 386 6.06 -17.71 8.69
N ASP A 387 6.20 -18.38 9.84
CA ASP A 387 6.14 -19.84 9.94
C ASP A 387 4.69 -20.37 9.88
N GLU A 388 4.53 -21.70 10.00
CA GLU A 388 3.22 -22.38 9.98
C GLU A 388 2.28 -21.96 11.13
N ASN A 389 2.82 -21.35 12.19
CA ASN A 389 2.06 -20.81 13.32
C ASN A 389 1.75 -19.30 13.14
N GLY A 390 2.10 -18.73 11.98
CA GLY A 390 1.97 -17.31 11.71
C GLY A 390 2.94 -16.42 12.48
N GLN A 391 4.02 -17.00 13.04
CA GLN A 391 5.05 -16.27 13.78
C GLN A 391 6.23 -15.94 12.87
N GLY A 392 6.80 -14.74 13.00
CA GLY A 392 7.91 -14.30 12.16
C GLY A 392 8.10 -12.79 12.16
N ASN A 393 9.05 -12.34 11.34
CA ASN A 393 9.46 -10.95 11.16
C ASN A 393 9.16 -10.50 9.72
N PRO A 394 7.88 -10.45 9.29
CA PRO A 394 7.53 -10.34 7.88
C PRO A 394 7.93 -9.02 7.23
N PHE A 395 8.11 -7.95 8.02
CA PHE A 395 8.45 -6.63 7.47
C PHE A 395 9.52 -5.94 8.31
N ALA A 396 10.50 -5.33 7.64
CA ALA A 396 11.55 -4.55 8.31
C ALA A 396 11.07 -3.14 8.73
N CYS A 397 9.92 -2.69 8.22
CA CYS A 397 9.37 -1.37 8.48
C CYS A 397 7.84 -1.42 8.41
N TYR A 398 7.19 -0.72 9.35
CA TYR A 398 5.76 -0.54 9.45
C TYR A 398 5.42 0.96 9.40
N MET A 399 4.16 1.25 9.10
CA MET A 399 3.55 2.56 9.25
C MET A 399 2.60 2.49 10.44
N TYR A 400 2.59 3.55 11.25
CA TYR A 400 1.75 3.65 12.44
C TYR A 400 0.86 4.88 12.35
N GLY A 401 -0.43 4.75 12.66
CA GLY A 401 -1.39 5.83 12.60
C GLY A 401 -2.43 5.78 13.70
N VAL A 402 -2.92 6.96 14.09
CA VAL A 402 -4.08 7.13 14.97
C VAL A 402 -5.10 8.01 14.26
N PHE A 403 -6.29 7.46 14.05
CA PHE A 403 -7.40 8.11 13.38
C PHE A 403 -8.40 8.63 14.41
N MET A 404 -9.01 9.77 14.10
CA MET A 404 -10.18 10.31 14.80
C MET A 404 -11.23 10.71 13.77
N ALA A 405 -12.47 10.25 13.98
CA ALA A 405 -13.62 10.60 13.17
C ALA A 405 -14.64 11.39 13.98
N GLU A 406 -15.02 12.57 13.52
CA GLU A 406 -16.14 13.36 14.05
C GLU A 406 -17.34 13.15 13.13
N VAL A 407 -18.45 12.63 13.66
CA VAL A 407 -19.63 12.24 12.87
C VAL A 407 -20.91 12.86 13.42
N ALA A 408 -21.87 13.10 12.53
CA ALA A 408 -23.24 13.47 12.85
C ALA A 408 -24.22 12.45 12.25
N VAL A 409 -25.13 11.93 13.07
CA VAL A 409 -26.13 10.93 12.67
C VAL A 409 -27.52 11.51 12.85
N GLU A 410 -28.27 11.58 11.75
CA GLU A 410 -29.70 11.90 11.78
C GLU A 410 -30.49 10.70 12.29
N THR A 411 -31.10 10.81 13.46
CA THR A 411 -31.70 9.67 14.17
C THR A 411 -32.97 9.13 13.49
N ALA A 412 -33.70 9.98 12.76
CA ALA A 412 -34.89 9.59 12.03
C ALA A 412 -34.59 8.72 10.79
N THR A 413 -33.42 8.91 10.16
CA THR A 413 -33.07 8.27 8.88
C THR A 413 -31.92 7.28 9.01
N GLY A 414 -31.13 7.36 10.08
CA GLY A 414 -29.86 6.65 10.23
C GLY A 414 -28.73 7.20 9.37
N LYS A 415 -28.94 8.33 8.66
CA LYS A 415 -27.93 8.91 7.79
C LYS A 415 -26.77 9.46 8.62
N ALA A 416 -25.60 8.85 8.47
CA ALA A 416 -24.35 9.33 9.03
C ALA A 416 -23.63 10.29 8.07
N THR A 417 -23.11 11.39 8.59
CA THR A 417 -22.24 12.33 7.89
C THR A 417 -20.93 12.45 8.65
N VAL A 418 -19.80 12.21 7.98
CA VAL A 418 -18.48 12.48 8.54
C VAL A 418 -18.24 13.99 8.44
N GLU A 419 -18.20 14.67 9.60
CA GLU A 419 -17.97 16.11 9.68
C GLU A 419 -16.47 16.42 9.56
N LYS A 420 -15.61 15.56 10.11
CA LYS A 420 -14.14 15.71 10.05
C LYS A 420 -13.41 14.39 10.30
N MET A 421 -12.27 14.23 9.65
CA MET A 421 -11.28 13.19 9.94
C MET A 421 -9.97 13.85 10.41
N THR A 422 -9.23 13.16 11.27
CA THR A 422 -7.87 13.53 11.66
C THR A 422 -7.03 12.27 11.71
N LEU A 423 -5.84 12.33 11.13
CA LEU A 423 -4.84 11.28 11.21
C LEU A 423 -3.56 11.87 11.80
N VAL A 424 -3.08 11.28 12.89
CA VAL A 424 -1.71 11.50 13.38
C VAL A 424 -0.91 10.27 12.96
N ALA A 425 0.05 10.45 12.06
CA ALA A 425 0.78 9.34 11.45
C ALA A 425 2.28 9.47 11.69
N ASP A 426 2.91 8.33 11.98
CA ASP A 426 4.34 8.14 11.87
C ASP A 426 4.66 7.54 10.50
N VAL A 427 5.35 8.34 9.70
CA VAL A 427 5.80 7.99 8.34
C VAL A 427 7.33 8.02 8.26
N GLY A 428 8.00 8.01 9.42
CA GLY A 428 9.43 8.25 9.52
C GLY A 428 9.81 9.65 9.04
N ARG A 429 10.72 9.72 8.06
CA ARG A 429 11.24 10.98 7.51
C ARG A 429 10.62 11.27 6.14
N ILE A 430 9.96 12.42 6.03
CA ILE A 430 9.43 12.93 4.76
C ILE A 430 10.59 13.47 3.92
N GLY A 431 10.72 13.04 2.65
CA GLY A 431 11.65 13.65 1.69
C GLY A 431 11.28 15.11 1.45
N LYS A 432 12.26 16.04 1.47
CA LYS A 432 11.98 17.46 1.19
C LYS A 432 11.54 17.63 -0.26
N ILE A 433 10.32 18.12 -0.47
CA ILE A 433 9.81 18.51 -1.79
C ILE A 433 10.10 20.02 -1.99
N PRO A 434 10.67 20.47 -3.13
CA PRO A 434 10.86 21.89 -3.39
C PRO A 434 9.50 22.61 -3.55
N PRO A 435 9.36 23.85 -3.03
CA PRO A 435 8.14 24.63 -3.17
C PRO A 435 8.16 25.38 -4.51
N SER A 436 7.74 24.74 -5.59
CA SER A 436 7.50 25.43 -6.86
C SER A 436 6.00 25.54 -7.14
N ASP A 437 5.51 26.77 -7.00
CA ASP A 437 4.39 27.41 -7.67
C ASP A 437 2.97 26.82 -7.50
N GLY A 438 2.26 27.39 -6.52
CA GLY A 438 0.87 27.80 -6.72
C GLY A 438 -0.25 26.82 -6.37
N THR A 439 0.02 25.54 -6.09
CA THR A 439 -1.05 24.58 -5.70
C THR A 439 -0.79 23.73 -4.45
N CYS A 440 0.33 23.96 -3.75
CA CYS A 440 0.63 23.31 -2.47
C CYS A 440 0.64 24.32 -1.34
N ARG A 441 -0.52 24.57 -0.73
CA ARG A 441 -0.60 25.18 0.60
C ARG A 441 -0.81 24.06 1.61
N SER A 442 0.05 24.07 2.63
CA SER A 442 0.18 23.14 3.78
C SER A 442 0.59 21.70 3.46
N GLY A 443 1.54 21.18 4.25
CA GLY A 443 2.14 19.85 4.14
C GLY A 443 1.17 18.71 4.41
N GLU A 444 0.27 18.47 3.45
CA GLU A 444 -0.49 17.24 3.30
C GLU A 444 0.40 16.23 2.58
N THR A 445 0.90 15.27 3.34
CA THR A 445 1.56 14.09 2.78
C THR A 445 0.59 13.39 1.83
N TRP A 446 1.10 12.89 0.70
CA TRP A 446 0.35 12.25 -0.41
C TRP A 446 -0.46 11.00 -0.02
N TRP A 447 -0.57 10.70 1.27
CA TRP A 447 -1.55 9.80 1.87
C TRP A 447 -2.99 10.33 1.75
N GLU A 448 -3.19 11.66 1.66
CA GLU A 448 -4.52 12.31 1.83
C GLU A 448 -5.09 13.06 0.62
N ARG A 449 -4.68 12.79 -0.62
CA ARG A 449 -5.56 13.14 -1.76
C ARG A 449 -6.56 12.03 -2.05
N PRO A 450 -7.60 11.92 -1.22
CA PRO A 450 -8.93 11.83 -1.75
C PRO A 450 -9.81 12.98 -1.24
N TRP A 451 -10.10 13.92 -2.15
CA TRP A 451 -11.47 14.39 -2.33
C TRP A 451 -12.18 14.97 -1.08
N THR A 452 -11.76 16.15 -0.62
CA THR A 452 -12.50 17.00 0.34
C THR A 452 -13.83 17.57 -0.20
N ARG A 453 -14.45 16.95 -1.23
CA ARG A 453 -15.85 17.27 -1.59
C ARG A 453 -16.80 16.49 -0.70
N LYS A 454 -17.23 17.13 0.40
CA LYS A 454 -18.52 17.08 1.15
C LYS A 454 -19.40 15.80 1.22
N ASN A 455 -19.06 14.66 0.63
CA ASN A 455 -19.83 13.40 0.68
C ASN A 455 -18.95 12.22 0.21
N PHE A 456 -17.81 11.97 0.85
CA PHE A 456 -17.06 10.73 0.62
C PHE A 456 -16.86 9.98 1.93
N VAL A 457 -17.71 8.96 2.15
CA VAL A 457 -17.50 7.89 3.12
C VAL A 457 -16.36 7.02 2.56
N PRO A 458 -15.38 6.56 3.37
CA PRO A 458 -14.37 5.63 2.90
C PRO A 458 -15.05 4.45 2.16
N PRO A 459 -14.50 3.91 1.06
CA PRO A 459 -15.13 2.82 0.31
C PRO A 459 -15.20 1.50 1.08
N LEU A 460 -14.90 1.48 2.38
CA LEU A 460 -15.23 0.38 3.30
C LEU A 460 -16.73 0.02 3.28
N TRP A 461 -17.59 0.91 2.78
CA TRP A 461 -19.06 0.76 2.81
C TRP A 461 -19.73 0.81 1.42
N ALA A 462 -18.97 0.72 0.33
CA ALA A 462 -19.51 0.73 -1.03
C ALA A 462 -19.64 -0.68 -1.61
N GLY A 463 -20.35 -1.56 -0.89
CA GLY A 463 -20.70 -2.90 -1.32
C GLY A 463 -22.06 -3.28 -0.74
N GLY A 464 -23.13 -3.03 -1.47
CA GLY A 464 -24.49 -3.39 -1.06
C GLY A 464 -25.51 -2.27 -1.25
N LYS A 465 -25.94 -2.00 -2.50
CA LYS A 465 -27.34 -1.59 -2.72
C LYS A 465 -28.17 -2.87 -2.68
N GLU A 466 -28.33 -3.48 -1.51
CA GLU A 466 -29.48 -4.36 -1.30
C GLU A 466 -30.69 -3.44 -1.17
N ARG A 467 -31.60 -3.54 -2.14
CA ARG A 467 -32.93 -2.99 -2.00
C ARG A 467 -33.56 -3.72 -0.82
N GLY A 468 -33.83 -2.99 0.26
CA GLY A 468 -34.69 -3.48 1.33
C GLY A 468 -36.10 -3.71 0.77
N GLU A 469 -36.36 -4.92 0.28
CA GLU A 469 -37.72 -5.45 0.28
C GLU A 469 -37.92 -6.14 1.62
N LEU A 470 -38.45 -5.38 2.58
CA LEU A 470 -39.10 -5.91 3.77
C LEU A 470 -40.27 -6.78 3.30
N HIS A 471 -40.04 -8.09 3.17
CA HIS A 471 -41.11 -9.06 3.00
C HIS A 471 -41.88 -9.18 4.31
N ASN A 472 -42.92 -8.35 4.40
CA ASN A 472 -43.89 -8.31 5.47
C ASN A 472 -44.79 -9.54 5.38
N SER A 473 -44.35 -10.69 5.91
CA SER A 473 -45.21 -11.87 6.09
C SER A 473 -45.94 -11.80 7.42
N ARG A 474 -46.87 -10.83 7.54
CA ARG A 474 -48.06 -11.06 8.36
C ARG A 474 -48.98 -11.99 7.58
N ARG A 475 -49.19 -13.22 8.05
CA ARG A 475 -50.53 -13.74 8.41
C ARG A 475 -50.52 -15.21 8.81
N LYS A 476 -51.19 -15.41 9.95
CA LYS A 476 -51.91 -16.58 10.48
C LYS A 476 -51.09 -17.70 11.10
#